data_AF-A0A4Y9FPA4-F1
#
_entry.id   AF-A0A4Y9FPA4-F1
#
_cell.length_a   1.000
_cell.length_b   1.000
_cell.length_c   1.000
_cell.angle_alpha   90.00
_cell.angle_beta   90.00
_cell.angle_gamma   90.00
#
_symmetry.space_group_name_H-M   'P 1'
#
loop_
_entity.id
_entity.type
_entity.pdbx_description
1 polymer ?
#
loop_
_entity_poly.entity_id
_entity_poly.type
_entity_poly.pdbx_seq_one_letter_code
_entity_poly.pdbx_strand_id
1 'polypeptide(L)'
;MSEEPLYPTPSRYPQVSVAAAGALGHSGHMGVFDAVPDRDPNMGRARHRASAAQLSDIVYQARLAAGLSQEQAAQAAEISTETYATIERGFTVSGEPANPTLRTLTNVLTALSVDVRFAEQSDEM
;
A
#
# COMPACT_ATOMS: atom_id res chain seq x y z
N MET A 1 -6.88 -11.32 -34.59
CA MET A 1 -6.44 -10.09 -33.90
C MET A 1 -6.76 -10.29 -32.43
N SER A 2 -5.78 -10.73 -31.66
CA SER A 2 -5.90 -11.00 -30.24
C SER A 2 -4.84 -10.14 -29.57
N GLU A 3 -5.25 -9.06 -28.91
CA GLU A 3 -4.36 -8.22 -28.12
C GLU A 3 -4.18 -8.85 -26.74
N GLU A 4 -2.95 -9.26 -26.47
CA GLU A 4 -2.48 -9.78 -25.19
C GLU A 4 -2.22 -8.57 -24.26
N PRO A 5 -2.73 -8.54 -23.01
CA PRO A 5 -2.40 -7.46 -22.09
C PRO A 5 -0.95 -7.60 -21.61
N LEU A 6 -0.11 -6.68 -22.08
CA LEU A 6 1.28 -6.51 -21.73
C LEU A 6 1.44 -6.13 -20.25
N TYR A 7 1.45 -7.11 -19.34
CA TYR A 7 2.00 -6.89 -18.01
C TYR A 7 3.53 -6.98 -18.08
N PRO A 8 4.28 -5.94 -17.71
CA PRO A 8 5.72 -6.09 -17.58
C PRO A 8 6.03 -6.96 -16.36
N THR A 9 6.82 -8.01 -16.57
CA THR A 9 7.49 -8.77 -15.52
C THR A 9 8.36 -7.83 -14.68
N PRO A 10 8.35 -7.90 -13.33
CA PRO A 10 9.30 -7.14 -12.53
C PRO A 10 10.68 -7.80 -12.64
N SER A 11 11.43 -7.41 -13.67
CA SER A 11 12.86 -7.68 -13.80
C SER A 11 13.61 -6.88 -12.73
N ARG A 12 14.05 -7.59 -11.68
CA ARG A 12 15.36 -7.45 -11.01
C ARG A 12 15.83 -5.99 -10.84
N TYR A 13 15.45 -5.35 -9.74
CA TYR A 13 16.11 -4.12 -9.29
C TYR A 13 17.59 -4.42 -8.94
N PRO A 14 18.59 -3.77 -9.56
CA PRO A 14 19.93 -3.76 -9.00
C PRO A 14 20.07 -2.67 -7.93
N GLN A 15 20.95 -2.95 -6.98
CA GLN A 15 21.23 -2.24 -5.74
C GLN A 15 21.71 -0.78 -5.92
N VAL A 16 21.52 -0.03 -4.84
CA VAL A 16 21.89 1.36 -4.57
C VAL A 16 23.39 1.64 -4.75
N SER A 17 23.74 2.85 -5.17
CA SER A 17 24.97 3.53 -4.72
C SER A 17 24.77 5.05 -4.69
N VAL A 18 24.91 5.65 -3.50
CA VAL A 18 24.84 7.10 -3.28
C VAL A 18 26.24 7.68 -3.32
N ALA A 19 26.46 8.69 -4.17
CA ALA A 19 27.62 9.56 -4.10
C ALA A 19 27.15 11.00 -3.85
N ALA A 20 27.23 11.44 -2.59
CA ALA A 20 27.09 12.85 -2.24
C ALA A 20 28.46 13.52 -2.37
N ALA A 21 28.58 14.51 -3.25
CA ALA A 21 29.72 15.43 -3.25
C ALA A 21 29.31 16.81 -3.77
N GLY A 22 29.12 17.74 -2.83
CA GLY A 22 29.51 19.15 -2.90
C GLY A 22 28.78 20.09 -3.87
N ALA A 23 28.20 21.17 -3.36
CA ALA A 23 28.89 22.46 -3.23
C ALA A 23 27.94 23.56 -2.70
N LEU A 24 28.55 24.51 -2.01
CA LEU A 24 27.97 25.59 -1.20
C LEU A 24 27.40 26.75 -2.03
N GLY A 25 26.44 27.50 -1.46
CA GLY A 25 26.05 28.82 -1.94
C GLY A 25 24.95 29.48 -1.09
N HIS A 26 25.34 30.39 -0.19
CA HIS A 26 24.46 31.23 0.63
C HIS A 26 23.65 32.25 -0.18
N SER A 27 22.35 32.43 0.13
CA SER A 27 21.76 33.70 0.60
C SER A 27 20.22 33.58 0.70
N GLY A 28 19.64 34.21 1.73
CA GLY A 28 18.27 33.95 2.17
C GLY A 28 17.15 34.32 1.19
N HIS A 29 16.20 33.40 1.06
CA HIS A 29 14.82 33.67 0.65
C HIS A 29 13.88 32.85 1.54
N MET A 30 12.72 33.43 1.87
CA MET A 30 11.65 32.81 2.66
C MET A 30 11.47 31.33 2.30
N GLY A 31 11.40 30.46 3.30
CA GLY A 31 11.30 29.01 3.13
C GLY A 31 10.06 28.57 2.36
N VAL A 32 10.17 28.54 1.03
CA VAL A 32 9.52 27.51 0.22
C VAL A 32 10.27 26.25 0.61
N PHE A 33 9.60 25.27 1.21
CA PHE A 33 10.18 23.93 1.36
C PHE A 33 10.71 23.55 -0.02
N ASP A 34 12.03 23.41 -0.16
CA ASP A 34 12.64 22.89 -1.38
C ASP A 34 11.81 21.66 -1.79
N ALA A 35 11.15 21.75 -2.93
CA ALA A 35 10.37 20.66 -3.47
C ALA A 35 11.31 19.46 -3.51
N VAL A 36 11.04 18.46 -2.66
CA VAL A 36 11.83 17.23 -2.60
C VAL A 36 11.98 16.73 -4.04
N PRO A 37 13.21 16.62 -4.57
CA PRO A 37 13.39 16.41 -5.99
C PRO A 37 12.84 15.05 -6.38
N ASP A 38 12.01 15.07 -7.43
CA ASP A 38 11.89 14.00 -8.42
C ASP A 38 11.57 12.60 -7.88
N ARG A 39 10.45 12.44 -7.16
CA ARG A 39 9.77 11.13 -7.13
C ARG A 39 8.70 11.16 -8.21
N ASP A 40 8.87 10.35 -9.26
CA ASP A 40 7.84 10.14 -10.27
C ASP A 40 6.47 9.94 -9.58
N PRO A 41 5.49 10.84 -9.77
CA PRO A 41 4.19 10.75 -9.10
C PRO A 41 3.44 9.47 -9.45
N ASN A 42 3.80 8.80 -10.55
CA ASN A 42 3.27 7.49 -10.91
C ASN A 42 3.80 6.38 -10.02
N MET A 43 5.03 6.50 -9.50
CA MET A 43 5.65 5.51 -8.64
C MET A 43 4.96 5.43 -7.27
N GLY A 44 4.56 6.56 -6.70
CA GLY A 44 3.77 6.60 -5.47
C GLY A 44 2.40 5.94 -5.63
N ARG A 45 1.71 6.23 -6.75
CA ARG A 45 0.40 5.64 -7.08
C ARG A 45 0.50 4.14 -7.39
N ALA A 46 1.53 3.72 -8.12
CA ALA A 46 1.78 2.31 -8.43
C ALA A 46 2.08 1.51 -7.16
N ARG A 47 2.92 2.05 -6.26
CA ARG A 47 3.18 1.45 -4.94
C ARG A 47 1.91 1.32 -4.13
N HIS A 48 1.11 2.39 -4.03
CA HIS A 48 -0.15 2.36 -3.30
C HIS A 48 -1.11 1.29 -3.85
N ARG A 49 -1.28 1.23 -5.17
CA ARG A 49 -2.08 0.19 -5.85
C ARG A 49 -1.57 -1.22 -5.54
N ALA A 50 -0.27 -1.45 -5.58
CA ALA A 50 0.32 -2.74 -5.24
C ALA A 50 0.08 -3.11 -3.78
N SER A 51 0.26 -2.17 -2.85
CA SER A 51 -0.03 -2.37 -1.43
C SER A 51 -1.50 -2.70 -1.18
N ALA A 52 -2.42 -2.01 -1.86
CA ALA A 52 -3.85 -2.30 -1.73
C ALA A 52 -4.20 -3.72 -2.20
N ALA A 53 -3.60 -4.19 -3.31
CA ALA A 53 -3.79 -5.56 -3.80
C ALA A 53 -3.21 -6.63 -2.86
N GLN A 54 -2.03 -6.36 -2.28
CA GLN A 54 -1.42 -7.26 -1.29
C GLN A 54 -2.24 -7.33 0.00
N LEU A 55 -2.70 -6.19 0.51
CA LEU A 55 -3.53 -6.11 1.70
C LEU A 55 -4.88 -6.81 1.49
N SER A 56 -5.50 -6.66 0.32
CA SER A 56 -6.76 -7.32 0.02
C SER A 56 -6.65 -8.84 0.01
N ASP A 57 -5.54 -9.39 -0.52
CA ASP A 57 -5.30 -10.84 -0.48
C ASP A 57 -5.12 -11.32 0.96
N ILE A 58 -4.34 -10.60 1.78
CA ILE A 58 -4.18 -10.92 3.22
C ILE A 58 -5.54 -10.95 3.93
N VAL A 59 -6.38 -9.93 3.73
CA VAL A 59 -7.71 -9.85 4.36
C VAL A 59 -8.61 -10.98 3.89
N TYR A 60 -8.64 -11.25 2.58
CA TYR A 60 -9.44 -12.34 2.01
C TYR A 60 -9.04 -13.70 2.57
N GLN A 61 -7.75 -14.03 2.56
CA GLN A 61 -7.24 -15.30 3.08
C GLN A 61 -7.49 -15.45 4.58
N ALA A 62 -7.26 -14.39 5.36
CA ALA A 62 -7.50 -14.40 6.80
C ALA A 62 -8.99 -14.61 7.13
N ARG A 63 -9.91 -13.99 6.37
CA ARG A 63 -11.36 -14.22 6.53
C ARG A 63 -11.73 -15.67 6.24
N LEU A 64 -11.23 -16.23 5.13
CA LEU A 64 -11.48 -17.62 4.78
C LEU A 64 -10.96 -18.59 5.84
N ALA A 65 -9.75 -18.36 6.37
CA ALA A 65 -9.17 -19.15 7.44
C ALA A 65 -9.99 -19.07 8.74
N ALA A 66 -10.59 -17.92 9.03
CA ALA A 66 -11.49 -17.74 10.17
C ALA A 66 -12.90 -18.34 9.95
N GLY A 67 -13.23 -18.79 8.73
CA GLY A 67 -14.55 -19.35 8.40
C GLY A 67 -15.69 -18.33 8.47
N LEU A 68 -15.38 -17.03 8.35
CA LEU A 68 -16.35 -15.95 8.49
C LEU A 68 -16.94 -15.53 7.13
N SER A 69 -18.21 -15.15 7.13
CA SER A 69 -18.79 -14.37 6.04
C SER A 69 -18.26 -12.93 6.07
N GLN A 70 -18.41 -12.20 4.96
CA GLN A 70 -18.03 -10.77 4.92
C GLN A 70 -18.85 -9.94 5.91
N GLU A 71 -20.13 -10.26 6.10
CA GLU A 71 -20.99 -9.59 7.08
C GLU A 71 -20.53 -9.84 8.52
N GLN A 72 -20.18 -11.08 8.86
CA GLN A 72 -19.66 -11.42 10.18
C GLN A 72 -18.33 -10.73 10.48
N ALA A 73 -17.44 -10.69 9.49
CA ALA A 73 -16.15 -10.01 9.62
C ALA A 73 -16.31 -8.48 9.72
N ALA A 74 -17.24 -7.89 8.96
CA ALA A 74 -17.57 -6.47 9.06
C ALA A 74 -18.14 -6.10 10.44
N GLN A 75 -19.05 -6.93 10.95
CA GLN A 75 -19.62 -6.77 12.30
C GLN A 75 -18.52 -6.84 13.37
N ALA A 76 -17.62 -7.82 13.29
CA ALA A 76 -16.50 -7.96 14.23
C ALA A 76 -15.50 -6.79 14.16
N ALA A 77 -15.36 -6.16 12.99
CA ALA A 77 -14.51 -4.98 12.77
C ALA A 77 -15.21 -3.64 13.04
N GLU A 78 -16.49 -3.66 13.44
CA GLU A 78 -17.34 -2.49 13.68
C GLU A 78 -17.47 -1.53 12.47
N ILE A 79 -17.59 -2.09 11.27
CA ILE A 79 -17.77 -1.34 10.01
C ILE A 79 -18.93 -1.88 9.19
N SER A 80 -19.36 -1.14 8.17
CA SER A 80 -20.37 -1.64 7.24
C SER A 80 -19.82 -2.78 6.38
N THR A 81 -20.68 -3.73 6.02
CA THR A 81 -20.35 -4.83 5.10
C THR A 81 -19.81 -4.32 3.77
N GLU A 82 -20.32 -3.19 3.27
CA GLU A 82 -19.81 -2.55 2.04
C GLU A 82 -18.37 -2.04 2.19
N THR A 83 -18.05 -1.41 3.34
CA THR A 83 -16.68 -0.95 3.64
C THR A 83 -15.73 -2.14 3.69
N TYR A 84 -16.14 -3.20 4.40
CA TYR A 84 -15.37 -4.43 4.48
C TYR A 84 -15.16 -5.06 3.10
N ALA A 85 -16.21 -5.20 2.29
CA ALA A 85 -16.14 -5.75 0.95
C ALA A 85 -15.23 -4.92 0.02
N THR A 86 -15.17 -3.59 0.20
CA THR A 86 -14.24 -2.73 -0.56
C THR A 86 -12.79 -2.96 -0.15
N ILE A 87 -12.52 -3.14 1.15
CA ILE A 87 -11.19 -3.48 1.66
C ILE A 87 -10.75 -4.86 1.17
N GLU A 88 -11.61 -5.88 1.26
CA GLU A 88 -11.33 -7.23 0.80
C GLU A 88 -11.14 -7.31 -0.72
N ARG A 89 -11.78 -6.41 -1.49
CA ARG A 89 -11.54 -6.28 -2.93
C ARG A 89 -10.24 -5.56 -3.25
N GLY A 90 -9.75 -4.73 -2.34
CA GLY A 90 -8.56 -3.87 -2.53
C GLY A 90 -8.81 -2.63 -3.40
N PHE A 91 -9.98 -2.52 -4.03
CA PHE A 91 -10.32 -1.43 -4.94
C PHE A 91 -11.77 -0.99 -4.76
N THR A 92 -12.00 0.32 -4.91
CA THR A 92 -13.33 0.89 -5.05
C THR A 92 -13.98 0.40 -6.34
N VAL A 93 -15.29 0.61 -6.48
CA VAL A 93 -16.01 0.27 -7.73
C VAL A 93 -15.48 1.08 -8.92
N SER A 94 -14.97 2.30 -8.70
CA SER A 94 -14.33 3.13 -9.72
C SER A 94 -12.90 2.68 -10.07
N GLY A 95 -12.36 1.66 -9.41
CA GLY A 95 -11.03 1.11 -9.68
C GLY A 95 -9.88 1.82 -8.97
N GLU A 96 -10.17 2.75 -8.07
CA GLU A 96 -9.15 3.36 -7.21
C GLU A 96 -8.73 2.39 -6.11
N PRO A 97 -7.45 2.36 -5.71
CA PRO A 97 -7.02 1.57 -4.57
C PRO A 97 -7.84 1.92 -3.33
N ALA A 98 -8.29 0.91 -2.61
CA ALA A 98 -8.98 1.11 -1.34
C ALA A 98 -8.07 1.89 -0.39
N ASN A 99 -8.58 2.99 0.17
CA ASN A 99 -7.83 3.87 1.06
C ASN A 99 -8.51 3.93 2.45
N PRO A 100 -8.52 2.82 3.20
CA PRO A 100 -9.06 2.82 4.56
C PRO A 100 -8.17 3.67 5.47
N THR A 101 -8.77 4.24 6.53
CA THR A 101 -7.97 4.83 7.60
C THR A 101 -7.15 3.75 8.30
N LEU A 102 -6.04 4.13 8.94
CA LEU A 102 -5.26 3.19 9.77
C LEU A 102 -6.12 2.53 10.85
N ARG A 103 -7.06 3.28 11.45
CA ARG A 103 -8.03 2.74 12.42
C ARG A 103 -8.91 1.66 11.81
N THR A 104 -9.47 1.91 10.62
CA THR A 104 -10.31 0.93 9.92
C THR A 104 -9.51 -0.33 9.59
N LEU A 105 -8.29 -0.17 9.07
CA LEU A 105 -7.42 -1.29 8.73
C LEU A 105 -7.07 -2.13 9.97
N THR A 106 -6.67 -1.48 11.06
CA THR A 106 -6.32 -2.17 12.32
C THR A 106 -7.50 -2.89 12.95
N ASN A 107 -8.70 -2.31 12.92
CA ASN A 107 -9.93 -2.99 13.35
C ASN A 107 -10.18 -4.28 12.55
N VAL A 108 -10.07 -4.21 11.22
CA VAL A 108 -10.26 -5.38 10.34
C VAL A 108 -9.22 -6.46 10.63
N LEU A 109 -7.94 -6.10 10.72
CA LEU A 109 -6.88 -7.06 10.99
C LEU A 109 -7.02 -7.69 12.39
N THR A 110 -7.42 -6.91 13.39
CA THR A 110 -7.68 -7.40 14.75
C THR A 110 -8.86 -8.37 14.77
N ALA A 111 -9.97 -8.04 14.10
CA ALA A 111 -11.15 -8.90 13.98
C ALA A 111 -10.82 -10.25 13.32
N LEU A 112 -9.85 -10.25 12.40
CA LEU A 112 -9.36 -11.45 11.71
C LEU A 112 -8.18 -12.13 12.42
N SER A 113 -7.79 -11.66 13.61
CA SER A 113 -6.63 -12.18 14.37
C SER A 113 -5.32 -12.19 13.56
N VAL A 114 -5.13 -11.20 12.68
CA VAL A 114 -3.91 -11.03 11.90
C VAL A 114 -2.91 -10.20 12.70
N ASP A 115 -1.74 -10.79 12.99
CA ASP A 115 -0.63 -10.11 13.66
C ASP A 115 0.14 -9.23 12.67
N VAL A 116 0.36 -7.96 13.00
CA VAL A 116 1.07 -6.99 12.16
C VAL A 116 2.48 -6.81 12.71
N ARG A 117 3.47 -7.12 11.87
CA ARG A 117 4.89 -6.93 12.21
C ARG A 117 5.53 -5.98 11.22
N PHE A 118 6.39 -5.13 11.73
CA PHE A 118 7.28 -4.36 10.89
C PHE A 118 8.40 -5.29 10.43
N ALA A 119 8.66 -5.30 9.13
CA ALA A 119 9.87 -5.95 8.64
C ALA A 119 11.06 -5.15 9.18
N GLU A 120 11.94 -5.80 9.93
CA GLU A 120 13.23 -5.21 10.30
C GLU A 120 13.94 -4.85 8.99
N GLN A 121 14.25 -3.57 8.82
CA GLN A 121 14.93 -3.07 7.65
C GLN A 121 16.37 -3.53 7.78
N SER A 122 16.71 -4.66 7.16
CA SER A 122 18.09 -5.14 7.09
C SER A 122 18.87 -4.16 6.20
N ASP A 123 19.52 -3.20 6.84
CA ASP A 123 20.60 -2.39 6.28
C ASP A 123 21.77 -3.33 5.95
N GLU A 124 21.67 -4.06 4.85
CA GLU A 124 22.87 -4.57 4.18
C GLU A 124 23.43 -3.44 3.32
N MET A 125 24.46 -2.82 3.90
CA MET A 125 25.38 -1.83 3.32
C MET A 125 26.01 -2.27 2.00
#